data_AF-O17149-F1
#
_entry.id   AF-O17149-F1
#
_cell.length_a   1.000
_cell.length_b   1.000
_cell.length_c   1.000
_cell.angle_alpha   90.00
_cell.angle_beta   90.00
_cell.angle_gamma   90.00
#
_symmetry.space_group_name_H-M   'P 1'
#
loop_
_entity.id
_entity.type
_entity.pdbx_description
1 polymer ?
#
loop_
_entity_poly.entity_id
_entity_poly.type
_entity_poly.pdbx_seq_one_letter_code
_entity_poly.pdbx_strand_id
1 'polypeptide(L)'
;MLNIKQEGVVADAPRALTPIPPFIHHVSMEEYMGMELNSVYEEATKDSALKKVVLDLLKDRKAMWAPAAKPSEDKWQKLGAEVFSRTGKVVSVTQLRRMLVSSKHVLKTKMSHCIKVKKMDRVSTEAYLQNWEFYRHFRYYRETLGQFEANLRGEQWTGEDQPADDDDDIIYDGIFEVEMVDRTREAQPAENQGNQEEYHVEEVPYAQEEQVYENQQQNQQTYPMHGGSPSSDYSTISAHSLKRRRSTTVDSTAEQIGEEIDRLIQLYPQREMLIRQAFFKTIFALEDETVEFSNLGDLFEDLAEQENFKRRRRSRAQRLE
;
A
#
# COMPACT_ATOMS: atom_id res chain seq x y z
N MET A 1 29.17 -21.79 29.57
CA MET A 1 28.33 -22.58 28.67
C MET A 1 26.90 -22.09 28.81
N LEU A 2 26.44 -21.23 27.91
CA LEU A 2 25.05 -20.75 27.89
C LEU A 2 24.25 -21.71 27.00
N ASN A 3 23.47 -22.59 27.63
CA ASN A 3 22.49 -23.42 26.94
C ASN A 3 21.35 -22.52 26.46
N ILE A 4 21.41 -22.11 25.20
CA ILE A 4 20.26 -21.52 24.51
C ILE A 4 19.25 -22.65 24.34
N LYS A 5 18.19 -22.62 25.17
CA LYS A 5 17.01 -23.45 24.96
C LYS A 5 16.45 -23.09 23.58
N GLN A 6 16.55 -24.02 22.63
CA GLN A 6 15.67 -24.02 21.48
C GLN A 6 14.26 -24.26 22.02
N GLU A 7 13.50 -23.19 22.23
CA GLU A 7 12.06 -23.29 22.39
C GLU A 7 11.51 -23.90 21.12
N GLY A 8 11.11 -25.16 21.21
CA GLY A 8 10.40 -25.84 20.15
C GLY A 8 9.13 -25.07 19.89
N VAL A 9 9.08 -24.38 18.75
CA VAL A 9 7.87 -23.80 18.21
C VAL A 9 6.89 -24.94 18.05
N VAL A 10 5.93 -25.05 18.97
CA VAL A 10 4.80 -25.97 18.85
C VAL A 10 4.09 -25.54 17.58
N ALA A 11 4.23 -26.33 16.52
CA ALA A 11 3.55 -26.09 15.27
C ALA A 11 2.06 -26.28 15.52
N ASP A 12 1.35 -25.18 15.79
CA ASP A 12 -0.10 -25.17 15.87
C ASP A 12 -0.66 -25.85 14.63
N ALA A 13 -1.73 -26.62 14.83
CA ALA A 13 -2.34 -27.38 13.76
C ALA A 13 -2.69 -26.44 12.58
N PRO A 14 -2.36 -26.83 11.34
CA PRO A 14 -2.52 -25.98 10.18
C PRO A 14 -3.99 -25.49 10.02
N ARG A 15 -4.24 -24.17 10.13
CA ARG A 15 -5.58 -23.54 10.06
C ARG A 15 -6.37 -23.97 8.81
N ALA A 16 -7.49 -24.69 8.94
CA ALA A 16 -8.25 -25.16 7.76
C ALA A 16 -8.60 -24.03 6.78
N LEU A 17 -8.58 -24.33 5.48
CA LEU A 17 -9.08 -23.41 4.45
C LEU A 17 -10.57 -23.14 4.73
N THR A 18 -10.94 -21.87 4.88
CA THR A 18 -12.35 -21.49 4.94
C THR A 18 -12.99 -21.84 3.60
N PRO A 19 -14.07 -22.63 3.56
CA PRO A 19 -14.71 -22.96 2.30
C PRO A 19 -15.27 -21.70 1.63
N ILE A 20 -15.12 -21.61 0.30
CA ILE A 20 -15.69 -20.51 -0.48
C ILE A 20 -17.22 -20.56 -0.33
N PRO A 21 -17.88 -19.43 -0.02
CA PRO A 21 -19.34 -19.38 0.05
C PRO A 21 -20.00 -19.84 -1.26
N PRO A 22 -21.14 -20.55 -1.19
CA PRO A 22 -21.87 -20.96 -2.38
C PRO A 22 -22.44 -19.75 -3.12
N PHE A 23 -22.87 -19.95 -4.36
CA PHE A 23 -23.65 -18.96 -5.09
C PHE A 23 -25.03 -18.81 -4.44
N ILE A 24 -25.28 -17.66 -3.81
CA ILE A 24 -26.53 -17.35 -3.10
C ILE A 24 -27.31 -16.28 -3.87
N HIS A 25 -26.61 -15.39 -4.58
CA HIS A 25 -27.20 -14.28 -5.31
C HIS A 25 -27.07 -14.50 -6.81
N HIS A 26 -28.19 -14.52 -7.50
CA HIS A 26 -28.23 -14.56 -8.96
C HIS A 26 -28.24 -13.13 -9.48
N VAL A 27 -27.18 -12.74 -10.19
CA VAL A 27 -27.08 -11.44 -10.86
C VAL A 27 -26.49 -11.67 -12.25
N SER A 28 -27.06 -11.03 -13.25
CA SER A 28 -26.45 -10.97 -14.57
C SER A 28 -25.28 -9.98 -14.57
N MET A 29 -24.39 -10.09 -15.57
CA MET A 29 -23.28 -9.16 -15.72
C MET A 29 -23.77 -7.72 -15.94
N GLU A 30 -24.85 -7.55 -16.72
CA GLU A 30 -25.45 -6.25 -16.99
C GLU A 30 -26.04 -5.62 -15.72
N GLU A 31 -26.77 -6.42 -14.91
CA GLU A 31 -27.27 -5.96 -13.62
C GLU A 31 -26.14 -5.58 -12.67
N TYR A 32 -25.05 -6.37 -12.61
CA TYR A 32 -23.90 -6.06 -11.77
C TYR A 32 -23.22 -4.74 -12.19
N MET A 33 -23.02 -4.51 -13.49
CA MET A 33 -22.45 -3.26 -13.99
C MET A 33 -23.39 -2.07 -13.80
N GLY A 34 -24.71 -2.31 -13.79
CA GLY A 34 -25.73 -1.29 -13.53
C GLY A 34 -25.92 -0.94 -12.05
N MET A 35 -25.33 -1.70 -11.11
CA MET A 35 -25.37 -1.36 -9.69
C MET A 35 -24.62 -0.05 -9.45
N GLU A 36 -25.28 0.93 -8.84
CA GLU A 36 -24.73 2.26 -8.62
C GLU A 36 -23.39 2.20 -7.87
N LEU A 37 -22.45 3.12 -8.19
CA LEU A 37 -21.23 3.30 -7.39
C LEU A 37 -21.51 3.49 -5.89
N ASN A 38 -22.67 4.08 -5.56
CA ASN A 38 -23.14 4.25 -4.18
C ASN A 38 -23.42 2.93 -3.45
N SER A 39 -23.56 1.82 -4.17
CA SER A 39 -23.74 0.48 -3.60
C SER A 39 -22.43 -0.26 -3.32
N VAL A 40 -21.29 0.32 -3.73
CA VAL A 40 -19.96 -0.27 -3.51
C VAL A 40 -19.69 -0.37 -2.01
N TYR A 41 -19.26 -1.55 -1.59
CA TYR A 41 -18.92 -1.79 -0.20
C TYR A 41 -17.61 -1.07 0.16
N GLU A 42 -17.71 0.09 0.83
CA GLU A 42 -16.58 0.96 1.14
C GLU A 42 -15.42 0.23 1.84
N GLU A 43 -15.73 -0.67 2.79
CA GLU A 43 -14.75 -1.39 3.60
C GLU A 43 -14.26 -2.70 2.96
N ALA A 44 -14.54 -2.93 1.67
CA ALA A 44 -14.22 -4.19 1.01
C ALA A 44 -12.75 -4.62 1.18
N THR A 45 -11.81 -3.67 1.12
CA THR A 45 -10.37 -3.97 1.22
C THR A 45 -9.91 -4.31 2.63
N LYS A 46 -10.71 -3.98 3.65
CA LYS A 46 -10.45 -4.28 5.07
C LYS A 46 -11.16 -5.56 5.52
N ASP A 47 -12.18 -6.01 4.79
CA ASP A 47 -12.92 -7.24 5.09
C ASP A 47 -12.08 -8.49 4.77
N SER A 48 -11.58 -9.15 5.82
CA SER A 48 -10.75 -10.35 5.70
C SER A 48 -11.51 -11.54 5.10
N ALA A 49 -12.82 -11.67 5.34
CA ALA A 49 -13.62 -12.74 4.77
C ALA A 49 -13.80 -12.53 3.26
N LEU A 50 -14.11 -11.31 2.85
CA LEU A 50 -14.21 -10.94 1.44
C LEU A 50 -12.87 -11.11 0.71
N LYS A 51 -11.77 -10.67 1.33
CA LYS A 51 -10.42 -10.83 0.78
C LYS A 51 -10.07 -12.31 0.55
N LYS A 52 -10.41 -13.21 1.49
CA LYS A 52 -10.22 -14.67 1.32
C LYS A 52 -10.99 -15.19 0.10
N VAL A 53 -12.25 -14.79 -0.07
CA VAL A 53 -13.06 -15.16 -1.25
C VAL A 53 -12.41 -14.67 -2.54
N VAL A 54 -11.97 -13.41 -2.59
CA VAL A 54 -11.32 -12.83 -3.78
C VAL A 54 -10.05 -13.60 -4.15
N LEU A 55 -9.19 -13.89 -3.18
CA LEU A 55 -7.94 -14.62 -3.42
C LEU A 55 -8.20 -16.07 -3.86
N ASP A 56 -9.17 -16.75 -3.26
CA ASP A 56 -9.56 -18.10 -3.68
C ASP A 56 -10.07 -18.14 -5.12
N LEU A 57 -10.93 -17.19 -5.51
CA LEU A 57 -11.47 -17.12 -6.87
C LEU A 57 -10.40 -16.79 -7.91
N LEU A 58 -9.35 -16.08 -7.51
CA LEU A 58 -8.24 -15.75 -8.39
C LEU A 58 -7.38 -16.98 -8.71
N LYS A 59 -7.36 -18.02 -7.87
CA LYS A 59 -6.55 -19.23 -8.08
C LYS A 59 -6.68 -19.80 -9.49
N ASP A 60 -7.90 -19.94 -9.99
CA ASP A 60 -8.20 -20.53 -11.30
C ASP A 60 -8.07 -19.53 -12.46
N ARG A 61 -7.65 -18.30 -12.17
CA ARG A 61 -7.60 -17.16 -13.11
C ARG A 61 -6.17 -16.63 -13.27
N LYS A 62 -5.23 -17.50 -13.66
CA LYS A 62 -3.79 -17.17 -13.81
C LYS A 62 -3.51 -15.89 -14.61
N ALA A 63 -4.31 -15.62 -15.65
CA ALA A 63 -4.21 -14.42 -16.47
C ALA A 63 -4.50 -13.09 -15.73
N MET A 64 -4.90 -13.13 -14.46
CA MET A 64 -5.14 -11.95 -13.63
C MET A 64 -4.03 -11.68 -12.62
N TRP A 65 -3.26 -12.69 -12.23
CA TRP A 65 -2.28 -12.57 -11.15
C TRP A 65 -0.85 -12.97 -11.51
N ALA A 66 -0.64 -13.68 -12.61
CA ALA A 66 0.70 -14.08 -13.03
C ALA A 66 1.63 -12.87 -13.23
N PRO A 67 2.96 -13.06 -13.10
CA PRO A 67 3.93 -12.02 -13.44
C PRO A 67 3.69 -11.48 -14.86
N ALA A 68 3.77 -10.15 -15.02
CA ALA A 68 3.49 -9.43 -16.27
C ALA A 68 2.04 -9.55 -16.83
N ALA A 69 1.10 -10.15 -16.09
CA ALA A 69 -0.29 -10.18 -16.51
C ALA A 69 -0.91 -8.78 -16.49
N LYS A 70 -1.52 -8.39 -17.61
CA LYS A 70 -2.33 -7.17 -17.74
C LYS A 70 -3.80 -7.55 -17.98
N PRO A 71 -4.52 -7.99 -16.94
CA PRO A 71 -5.92 -8.37 -17.09
C PRO A 71 -6.78 -7.20 -17.59
N SER A 72 -7.60 -7.46 -18.61
CA SER A 72 -8.61 -6.51 -19.09
C SER A 72 -9.65 -6.22 -18.01
N GLU A 73 -10.28 -5.06 -18.10
CA GLU A 73 -11.32 -4.64 -17.16
C GLU A 73 -12.50 -5.63 -17.10
N ASP A 74 -12.93 -6.17 -18.24
CA ASP A 74 -13.98 -7.21 -18.33
C ASP A 74 -13.68 -8.43 -17.44
N LYS A 75 -12.41 -8.86 -17.33
CA LYS A 75 -12.04 -9.99 -16.45
C LYS A 75 -12.21 -9.64 -14.97
N TRP A 76 -11.93 -8.39 -14.60
CA TRP A 76 -12.15 -7.90 -13.25
C TRP A 76 -13.62 -7.74 -12.92
N GLN A 77 -14.41 -7.20 -13.85
CA GLN A 77 -15.85 -7.07 -13.67
C GLN A 77 -16.51 -8.45 -13.52
N LYS A 78 -16.09 -9.45 -14.30
CA LYS A 78 -16.53 -10.85 -14.14
C LYS A 78 -16.17 -11.45 -12.79
N LEU A 79 -14.99 -11.10 -12.25
CA LEU A 79 -14.61 -11.50 -10.90
C LEU A 79 -15.50 -10.81 -9.86
N GLY A 80 -15.77 -9.51 -10.02
CA GLY A 80 -16.66 -8.75 -9.15
C GLY A 80 -18.09 -9.31 -9.12
N ALA A 81 -18.66 -9.64 -10.28
CA ALA A 81 -19.96 -10.28 -10.37
C ALA A 81 -20.00 -11.63 -9.63
N GLU A 82 -18.96 -12.45 -9.77
CA GLU A 82 -18.87 -13.72 -9.02
C GLU A 82 -18.73 -13.51 -7.50
N VAL A 83 -17.93 -12.53 -7.09
CA VAL A 83 -17.79 -12.14 -5.67
C VAL A 83 -19.14 -11.71 -5.11
N PHE A 84 -19.90 -10.89 -5.85
CA PHE A 84 -21.25 -10.49 -5.47
C PHE A 84 -22.18 -11.69 -5.38
N SER A 85 -22.17 -12.59 -6.36
CA SER A 85 -23.02 -13.78 -6.35
C SER A 85 -22.82 -14.68 -5.12
N ARG A 86 -21.63 -14.62 -4.50
CA ARG A 86 -21.27 -15.42 -3.32
C ARG A 86 -21.44 -14.68 -1.99
N THR A 87 -21.31 -13.35 -2.00
CA THR A 87 -21.22 -12.55 -0.76
C THR A 87 -22.32 -11.50 -0.60
N GLY A 88 -23.02 -11.17 -1.67
CA GLY A 88 -23.99 -10.07 -1.73
C GLY A 88 -23.36 -8.68 -1.63
N LYS A 89 -22.03 -8.58 -1.73
CA LYS A 89 -21.28 -7.32 -1.61
C LYS A 89 -20.79 -6.87 -2.99
N VAL A 90 -21.11 -5.63 -3.36
CA VAL A 90 -20.62 -5.02 -4.60
C VAL A 90 -19.19 -4.53 -4.35
N VAL A 91 -18.25 -4.95 -5.19
CA VAL A 91 -16.82 -4.63 -5.03
C VAL A 91 -16.30 -4.02 -6.32
N SER A 92 -15.78 -2.79 -6.25
CA SER A 92 -15.28 -2.12 -7.45
C SER A 92 -14.04 -2.84 -8.01
N VAL A 93 -13.79 -2.66 -9.32
CA VAL A 93 -12.58 -3.18 -9.97
C VAL A 93 -11.32 -2.70 -9.25
N THR A 94 -11.30 -1.42 -8.85
CA THR A 94 -10.20 -0.80 -8.10
C THR A 94 -9.96 -1.50 -6.75
N GLN A 95 -11.03 -1.82 -6.01
CA GLN A 95 -10.91 -2.54 -4.74
C GLN A 95 -10.39 -3.97 -4.95
N LEU A 96 -10.86 -4.69 -5.97
CA LEU A 96 -10.37 -6.03 -6.29
C LEU A 96 -8.86 -6.03 -6.63
N ARG A 97 -8.43 -5.08 -7.46
CA ARG A 97 -7.02 -4.89 -7.80
C ARG A 97 -6.18 -4.59 -6.57
N ARG A 98 -6.64 -3.66 -5.72
CA ARG A 98 -5.97 -3.31 -4.46
C ARG A 98 -5.86 -4.51 -3.51
N MET A 99 -6.87 -5.36 -3.41
CA MET A 99 -6.79 -6.59 -2.61
C MET A 99 -5.72 -7.54 -3.14
N LEU A 100 -5.62 -7.72 -4.46
CA LEU A 100 -4.57 -8.56 -5.05
C LEU A 100 -3.18 -7.98 -4.78
N VAL A 101 -2.95 -6.71 -5.09
CA VAL A 101 -1.62 -6.09 -4.98
C VAL A 101 -1.15 -5.95 -3.54
N SER A 102 -2.02 -5.53 -2.62
CA SER A 102 -1.67 -5.56 -1.19
C SER A 102 -1.32 -6.98 -0.72
N SER A 103 -2.00 -8.02 -1.22
CA SER A 103 -1.68 -9.41 -0.86
C SER A 103 -0.34 -9.86 -1.44
N LYS A 104 -0.01 -9.47 -2.69
CA LYS A 104 1.30 -9.71 -3.30
C LYS A 104 2.40 -9.05 -2.49
N HIS A 105 2.22 -7.77 -2.17
CA HIS A 105 3.16 -6.98 -1.38
C HIS A 105 3.41 -7.62 -0.01
N VAL A 106 2.36 -7.85 0.78
CA VAL A 106 2.48 -8.45 2.13
C VAL A 106 3.16 -9.83 2.06
N LEU A 107 2.88 -10.65 1.05
CA LEU A 107 3.58 -11.93 0.89
C LEU A 107 5.08 -11.74 0.63
N LYS A 108 5.45 -10.87 -0.32
CA LYS A 108 6.85 -10.56 -0.65
C LYS A 108 7.58 -10.00 0.58
N THR A 109 6.94 -9.12 1.35
CA THR A 109 7.53 -8.50 2.56
C THR A 109 7.71 -9.53 3.67
N LYS A 110 6.67 -10.30 4.01
CA LYS A 110 6.78 -11.39 5.00
C LYS A 110 7.87 -12.39 4.63
N MET A 111 7.97 -12.76 3.35
CA MET A 111 9.01 -13.68 2.88
C MET A 111 10.41 -13.05 2.97
N SER A 112 10.55 -11.79 2.57
CA SER A 112 11.80 -11.04 2.71
C SER A 112 12.25 -10.97 4.17
N HIS A 113 11.32 -10.69 5.09
CA HIS A 113 11.59 -10.66 6.52
C HIS A 113 12.03 -12.03 7.05
N CYS A 114 11.35 -13.12 6.68
CA CYS A 114 11.75 -14.48 7.06
C CYS A 114 13.19 -14.82 6.64
N ILE A 115 13.57 -14.44 5.42
CA ILE A 115 14.85 -14.79 4.82
C ILE A 115 15.97 -13.86 5.30
N LYS A 116 15.75 -12.54 5.19
CA LYS A 116 16.78 -11.54 5.47
C LYS A 116 16.97 -11.29 6.96
N VAL A 117 15.88 -11.19 7.71
CA VAL A 117 15.90 -10.85 9.14
C VAL A 117 15.97 -12.12 9.98
N LYS A 118 14.99 -13.02 9.83
CA LYS A 118 14.92 -14.25 10.65
C LYS A 118 15.88 -15.36 10.21
N LYS A 119 16.56 -15.20 9.06
CA LYS A 119 17.49 -16.19 8.48
C LYS A 119 16.89 -17.60 8.39
N MET A 120 15.59 -17.69 8.12
CA MET A 120 14.87 -18.96 8.01
C MET A 120 15.23 -19.69 6.72
N ASP A 121 15.35 -21.01 6.81
CA ASP A 121 15.45 -21.89 5.64
C ASP A 121 14.10 -21.96 4.90
N ARG A 122 14.06 -22.69 3.77
CA ARG A 122 12.85 -22.81 2.94
C ARG A 122 11.69 -23.46 3.70
N VAL A 123 11.97 -24.51 4.46
CA VAL A 123 10.94 -25.26 5.18
C VAL A 123 10.35 -24.40 6.30
N SER A 124 11.20 -23.72 7.09
CA SER A 124 10.72 -22.84 8.16
C SER A 124 9.99 -21.61 7.62
N THR A 125 10.42 -21.08 6.47
CA THR A 125 9.73 -19.96 5.81
C THR A 125 8.34 -20.37 5.35
N GLU A 126 8.19 -21.53 4.71
CA GLU A 126 6.86 -22.07 4.34
C GLU A 126 6.00 -22.26 5.59
N ALA A 127 6.52 -22.90 6.64
CA ALA A 127 5.79 -23.11 7.88
C ALA A 127 5.35 -21.79 8.55
N TYR A 128 6.19 -20.75 8.51
CA TYR A 128 5.83 -19.43 9.01
C TYR A 128 4.71 -18.78 8.18
N LEU A 129 4.81 -18.84 6.85
CA LEU A 129 3.78 -18.29 5.96
C LEU A 129 2.44 -19.02 6.10
N GLN A 130 2.44 -20.31 6.43
CA GLN A 130 1.22 -21.09 6.71
C GLN A 130 0.37 -20.54 7.87
N ASN A 131 0.96 -19.75 8.76
CA ASN A 131 0.26 -19.09 9.86
C ASN A 131 -0.39 -17.76 9.44
N TRP A 132 -0.02 -17.20 8.29
CA TRP A 132 -0.68 -16.01 7.76
C TRP A 132 -2.04 -16.38 7.17
N GLU A 133 -3.10 -15.72 7.66
CA GLU A 133 -4.49 -16.13 7.40
C GLU A 133 -4.89 -16.15 5.91
N PHE A 134 -4.24 -15.35 5.08
CA PHE A 134 -4.51 -15.29 3.64
C PHE A 134 -3.62 -16.23 2.82
N TYR A 135 -2.55 -16.77 3.41
CA TYR A 135 -1.53 -17.50 2.66
C TYR A 135 -2.09 -18.72 1.95
N ARG A 136 -2.98 -19.46 2.60
CA ARG A 136 -3.57 -20.68 2.01
C ARG A 136 -4.44 -20.38 0.79
N HIS A 137 -5.16 -19.25 0.85
CA HIS A 137 -5.97 -18.73 -0.23
C HIS A 137 -5.13 -18.09 -1.35
N PHE A 138 -3.82 -17.87 -1.10
CA PHE A 138 -2.92 -17.17 -2.01
C PHE A 138 -1.64 -17.96 -2.37
N ARG A 139 -1.59 -19.23 -1.98
CA ARG A 139 -0.41 -20.10 -2.13
C ARG A 139 -0.01 -20.29 -3.60
N TYR A 140 -0.97 -20.26 -4.51
CA TYR A 140 -0.68 -20.39 -5.95
C TYR A 140 0.24 -19.27 -6.47
N TYR A 141 0.22 -18.08 -5.89
CA TYR A 141 1.11 -16.99 -6.29
C TYR A 141 2.52 -17.19 -5.72
N ARG A 142 2.67 -17.88 -4.58
CA ARG A 142 3.98 -18.23 -4.03
C ARG A 142 4.83 -19.04 -5.02
N GLU A 143 4.19 -19.89 -5.81
CA GLU A 143 4.85 -20.73 -6.83
C GLU A 143 5.56 -19.89 -7.90
N THR A 144 5.11 -18.64 -8.13
CA THR A 144 5.74 -17.70 -9.06
C THR A 144 6.78 -16.79 -8.41
N LEU A 145 7.14 -17.03 -7.14
CA LEU A 145 8.15 -16.23 -6.44
C LEU A 145 9.51 -16.93 -6.34
N GLY A 146 9.74 -17.98 -7.11
CA GLY A 146 10.97 -18.78 -7.04
C GLY A 146 12.24 -17.95 -7.33
N GLN A 147 12.25 -17.18 -8.42
CA GLN A 147 13.39 -16.32 -8.77
C GLN A 147 13.60 -15.23 -7.71
N PHE A 148 12.52 -14.62 -7.23
CA PHE A 148 12.58 -13.62 -6.17
C PHE A 148 13.15 -14.22 -4.86
N GLU A 149 12.72 -15.41 -4.47
CA GLU A 149 13.28 -16.11 -3.30
C GLU A 149 14.75 -16.47 -3.47
N ALA A 150 15.16 -17.01 -4.63
CA ALA A 150 16.56 -17.32 -4.90
C ALA A 150 17.45 -16.08 -4.75
N ASN A 151 17.00 -14.95 -5.30
CA ASN A 151 17.69 -13.67 -5.16
C ASN A 151 17.81 -13.22 -3.70
N LEU A 152 16.76 -13.38 -2.88
CA LEU A 152 16.81 -13.04 -1.45
C LEU A 152 17.79 -13.92 -0.68
N ARG A 153 17.95 -15.19 -1.09
CA ARG A 153 18.88 -16.15 -0.47
C ARG A 153 20.30 -16.05 -1.00
N GLY A 154 20.54 -15.25 -2.05
CA GLY A 154 21.85 -15.19 -2.72
C GLY A 154 22.19 -16.45 -3.50
N GLU A 155 21.18 -17.21 -3.92
CA GLU A 155 21.32 -18.44 -4.69
C GLU A 155 21.12 -18.16 -6.19
N GLN A 156 21.76 -18.97 -7.04
CA GLN A 156 21.52 -18.91 -8.47
C GLN A 156 20.11 -19.46 -8.78
N TRP A 157 19.32 -18.71 -9.55
CA TRP A 157 18.04 -19.21 -10.06
C TRP A 157 18.29 -20.27 -11.13
N THR A 158 17.72 -21.46 -10.95
CA THR A 158 17.84 -22.59 -11.88
C THR A 158 16.53 -22.94 -12.58
N GLY A 159 15.45 -22.19 -12.33
CA GLY A 159 14.16 -22.40 -12.96
C GLY A 159 14.03 -21.64 -14.28
N GLU A 160 12.84 -21.70 -14.89
CA GLU A 160 12.52 -20.88 -16.04
C GLU A 160 12.59 -19.39 -15.68
N ASP A 161 13.17 -18.58 -16.55
CA ASP A 161 13.15 -17.13 -16.40
C ASP A 161 11.70 -16.65 -16.41
N GLN A 162 11.26 -16.17 -15.26
CA GLN A 162 9.98 -15.48 -15.17
C GLN A 162 10.24 -14.01 -15.50
N PRO A 163 9.34 -13.34 -16.25
CA PRO A 163 9.43 -11.91 -16.39
C PRO A 163 9.48 -11.34 -14.98
N ALA A 164 10.43 -10.44 -14.74
CA ALA A 164 10.50 -9.75 -13.47
C ALA A 164 9.10 -9.21 -13.20
N ASP A 165 8.54 -9.57 -12.04
CA ASP A 165 7.41 -8.84 -11.48
C ASP A 165 8.01 -7.49 -11.10
N ASP A 166 8.25 -6.65 -12.12
CA ASP A 166 8.69 -5.28 -11.94
C ASP A 166 7.71 -4.70 -10.94
N ASP A 167 8.25 -4.25 -9.81
CA ASP A 167 7.50 -3.81 -8.62
C ASP A 167 6.72 -2.51 -8.92
N ASP A 168 5.88 -2.53 -9.96
CA ASP A 168 4.74 -1.67 -10.22
C ASP A 168 3.59 -1.99 -9.22
N ASP A 169 3.94 -2.50 -8.02
CA ASP A 169 3.06 -2.74 -6.87
C ASP A 169 2.35 -1.45 -6.38
N ILE A 170 2.59 -0.33 -7.03
CA ILE A 170 1.72 0.84 -6.94
C ILE A 170 0.82 0.77 -8.17
N ILE A 171 -0.36 0.15 -8.00
CA ILE A 171 -1.47 0.31 -8.93
C ILE A 171 -1.73 1.80 -9.07
N TYR A 172 -1.18 2.39 -10.12
CA TYR A 172 -1.54 3.72 -10.58
C TYR A 172 -2.81 3.57 -11.40
N ASP A 173 -3.96 3.38 -10.74
CA ASP A 173 -5.25 3.39 -11.44
C ASP A 173 -5.79 4.82 -11.61
N GLY A 174 -5.00 5.87 -11.39
CA GLY A 174 -5.41 7.27 -11.61
C GLY A 174 -6.55 7.77 -10.69
N ILE A 175 -7.25 6.90 -9.97
CA ILE A 175 -8.45 7.21 -9.18
C ILE A 175 -8.07 7.58 -7.73
N PHE A 176 -7.20 8.58 -7.61
CA PHE A 176 -7.31 9.57 -6.52
C PHE A 176 -7.77 10.90 -7.12
N GLU A 177 -8.53 10.88 -8.22
CA GLU A 177 -9.64 11.83 -8.33
C GLU A 177 -10.55 11.51 -7.15
N VAL A 178 -10.21 12.14 -6.01
CA VAL A 178 -11.10 12.46 -4.91
C VAL A 178 -12.47 12.70 -5.53
N GLU A 179 -13.51 12.13 -4.93
CA GLU A 179 -14.88 12.61 -5.09
C GLU A 179 -14.85 14.13 -4.84
N MET A 180 -14.49 14.87 -5.88
CA MET A 180 -14.66 16.29 -6.03
C MET A 180 -16.16 16.39 -6.22
N VAL A 181 -16.84 16.32 -5.07
CA VAL A 181 -18.21 16.74 -4.89
C VAL A 181 -18.35 17.99 -5.72
N ASP A 182 -19.10 17.84 -6.80
CA ASP A 182 -19.44 18.80 -7.84
C ASP A 182 -19.31 20.26 -7.36
N ARG A 183 -18.08 20.79 -7.36
CA ARG A 183 -17.81 22.21 -7.17
C ARG A 183 -17.63 22.79 -8.56
N THR A 184 -18.75 22.85 -9.25
CA THR A 184 -18.94 23.83 -10.31
C THR A 184 -18.62 25.22 -9.73
N ARG A 185 -17.47 25.81 -10.07
CA ARG A 185 -17.37 27.23 -10.45
C ARG A 185 -15.94 27.70 -10.71
N GLU A 186 -15.86 28.32 -11.89
CA GLU A 186 -15.06 29.50 -12.21
C GLU A 186 -13.57 29.27 -12.48
N ALA A 187 -13.35 28.81 -13.72
CA ALA A 187 -12.19 29.09 -14.53
C ALA A 187 -11.72 30.55 -14.37
N GLN A 188 -10.49 30.71 -13.88
CA GLN A 188 -9.70 31.91 -14.16
C GLN A 188 -8.73 31.62 -15.31
N PRO A 189 -8.55 32.57 -16.25
CA PRO A 189 -7.85 32.31 -17.50
C PRO A 189 -6.34 32.33 -17.32
N ALA A 190 -5.72 31.42 -18.06
CA ALA A 190 -4.28 31.25 -18.21
C ALA A 190 -3.58 32.53 -18.68
N GLU A 191 -2.59 32.98 -17.90
CA GLU A 191 -1.52 33.83 -18.40
C GLU A 191 -0.29 32.99 -18.71
N ASN A 192 0.00 33.05 -20.00
CA ASN A 192 1.10 32.50 -20.76
C ASN A 192 2.41 33.17 -20.36
N GLN A 193 3.45 32.39 -20.04
CA GLN A 193 4.84 32.82 -20.23
C GLN A 193 5.73 31.57 -20.37
N GLY A 194 6.23 31.37 -21.59
CA GLY A 194 7.18 30.32 -21.91
C GLY A 194 8.55 30.63 -21.34
N ASN A 195 9.21 29.59 -20.86
CA ASN A 195 10.66 29.56 -20.70
C ASN A 195 11.15 28.20 -21.19
N GLN A 196 11.78 28.20 -22.36
CA GLN A 196 12.64 27.12 -22.81
C GLN A 196 13.98 27.31 -22.11
N GLU A 197 14.23 26.57 -21.04
CA GLU A 197 15.57 26.47 -20.45
C GLU A 197 16.17 25.11 -20.81
N GLU A 198 17.14 25.18 -21.71
CA GLU A 198 18.01 24.12 -22.17
C GLU A 198 18.96 23.72 -21.02
N TYR A 199 18.77 22.51 -20.50
CA TYR A 199 19.54 21.98 -19.37
C TYR A 199 20.96 21.60 -19.81
N HIS A 200 21.96 22.39 -19.39
CA HIS A 200 23.36 21.96 -19.36
C HIS A 200 23.67 21.39 -17.97
N VAL A 201 23.86 20.07 -17.91
CA VAL A 201 24.23 19.36 -16.68
C VAL A 201 25.73 19.58 -16.43
N GLU A 202 26.07 20.57 -15.61
CA GLU A 202 27.42 20.73 -15.12
C GLU A 202 27.66 19.74 -13.97
N GLU A 203 28.55 18.77 -14.19
CA GLU A 203 28.96 17.78 -13.20
C GLU A 203 29.71 18.47 -12.05
N VAL A 204 29.04 18.74 -10.93
CA VAL A 204 29.71 19.23 -9.72
C VAL A 204 30.39 18.06 -9.01
N PRO A 205 31.74 18.06 -8.86
CA PRO A 205 32.45 17.03 -8.11
C PRO A 205 32.13 17.17 -6.62
N TYR A 206 31.69 16.07 -6.00
CA TYR A 206 31.46 15.96 -4.56
C TYR A 206 32.75 16.26 -3.79
N ALA A 207 32.91 17.49 -3.30
CA ALA A 207 33.87 17.82 -2.26
C ALA A 207 33.30 17.39 -0.91
N GLN A 208 34.08 16.60 -0.18
CA GLN A 208 33.77 16.09 1.14
C GLN A 208 33.64 17.25 2.13
N GLU A 209 32.43 17.50 2.63
CA GLU A 209 32.21 18.45 3.73
C GLU A 209 32.67 17.80 5.04
N GLU A 210 33.89 18.15 5.44
CA GLU A 210 34.41 17.91 6.79
C GLU A 210 33.69 18.79 7.81
N GLN A 211 33.45 18.13 8.94
CA GLN A 211 32.88 18.60 10.19
C GLN A 211 33.62 19.81 10.77
N VAL A 212 33.00 21.00 10.83
CA VAL A 212 33.26 21.98 11.90
C VAL A 212 32.08 22.95 11.98
N TYR A 213 31.18 22.79 12.96
CA TYR A 213 30.51 23.94 13.62
C TYR A 213 30.13 23.53 15.04
N GLU A 214 31.13 23.58 15.91
CA GLU A 214 30.97 23.71 17.35
C GLU A 214 30.91 25.21 17.69
N ASN A 215 30.05 25.57 18.65
CA ASN A 215 29.89 26.88 19.29
C ASN A 215 29.08 27.96 18.55
N GLN A 216 27.82 28.12 18.98
CA GLN A 216 27.44 29.39 19.62
C GLN A 216 26.28 29.21 20.61
N GLN A 217 26.60 29.60 21.84
CA GLN A 217 25.77 29.59 23.03
C GLN A 217 24.76 30.74 23.02
N GLN A 218 23.71 30.56 23.84
CA GLN A 218 22.97 31.60 24.56
C GLN A 218 22.18 32.61 23.71
N ASN A 219 20.87 32.39 23.60
CA ASN A 219 19.96 33.51 23.81
C ASN A 219 18.67 33.04 24.50
N GLN A 220 18.55 33.43 25.77
CA GLN A 220 17.37 33.30 26.59
C GLN A 220 16.44 34.46 26.25
N GLN A 221 15.20 34.22 25.78
CA GLN A 221 14.14 35.24 25.83
C GLN A 221 12.79 34.62 26.23
N THR A 222 12.56 34.67 27.54
CA THR A 222 11.32 35.14 28.20
C THR A 222 9.96 34.85 27.55
N TYR A 223 9.23 33.93 28.20
CA TYR A 223 7.79 33.72 28.05
C TYR A 223 6.99 34.84 28.74
N PRO A 224 6.03 35.49 28.07
CA PRO A 224 5.03 36.31 28.73
C PRO A 224 3.88 35.45 29.28
N MET A 225 3.74 35.48 30.60
CA MET A 225 2.59 35.02 31.38
C MET A 225 1.41 35.99 31.20
N HIS A 226 0.29 35.52 30.66
CA HIS A 226 -1.06 36.06 30.87
C HIS A 226 -2.03 34.84 30.83
N GLY A 227 -2.81 34.47 31.84
CA GLY A 227 -3.36 35.23 32.97
C GLY A 227 -4.80 35.64 32.66
N GLY A 228 -5.76 34.71 32.76
CA GLY A 228 -7.18 35.01 32.56
C GLY A 228 -8.11 33.79 32.69
N SER A 229 -8.52 33.48 33.91
CA SER A 229 -9.78 32.79 34.28
C SER A 229 -10.85 33.86 34.58
N PRO A 230 -12.13 33.56 34.90
CA PRO A 230 -12.98 32.39 34.61
C PRO A 230 -14.46 32.76 34.25
N SER A 231 -15.25 31.71 33.99
CA SER A 231 -16.61 31.50 34.53
C SER A 231 -17.86 31.94 33.73
N SER A 232 -18.86 31.05 33.83
CA SER A 232 -20.32 31.28 33.83
C SER A 232 -21.02 31.17 32.47
N ASP A 233 -22.18 30.54 32.30
CA ASP A 233 -22.97 29.53 33.03
C ASP A 233 -24.09 29.08 32.05
N TYR A 234 -24.41 27.78 32.10
CA TYR A 234 -25.72 27.12 31.93
C TYR A 234 -26.72 27.43 30.79
N SER A 235 -27.17 26.30 30.21
CA SER A 235 -28.50 25.99 29.66
C SER A 235 -28.80 26.47 28.23
N THR A 236 -29.30 25.64 27.32
CA THR A 236 -30.52 24.84 27.44
C THR A 236 -30.50 23.63 26.50
N ILE A 237 -31.04 22.53 27.00
CA ILE A 237 -31.28 21.26 26.32
C ILE A 237 -32.31 21.48 25.21
N SER A 238 -31.98 21.14 23.96
CA SER A 238 -32.96 20.93 22.90
C SER A 238 -32.73 19.55 22.29
N ALA A 239 -33.60 18.63 22.69
CA ALA A 239 -33.61 17.24 22.27
C ALA A 239 -34.57 17.09 21.09
N HIS A 240 -34.07 16.97 19.86
CA HIS A 240 -34.81 16.31 18.78
C HIS A 240 -33.83 15.78 17.72
N SER A 241 -34.17 14.62 17.17
CA SER A 241 -33.52 13.93 16.04
C SER A 241 -32.18 13.24 16.36
N LEU A 242 -32.30 11.96 16.75
CA LEU A 242 -31.27 10.91 16.65
C LEU A 242 -30.89 10.65 15.18
N LYS A 243 -30.40 11.67 14.46
CA LYS A 243 -29.47 11.44 13.38
C LYS A 243 -28.16 11.13 14.06
N ARG A 244 -27.78 9.86 14.00
CA ARG A 244 -26.46 9.32 14.33
C ARG A 244 -25.40 10.31 13.81
N ARG A 245 -25.02 11.28 14.65
CA ARG A 245 -23.90 12.19 14.39
C ARG A 245 -22.70 11.26 14.45
N ARG A 246 -22.31 10.71 13.28
CA ARG A 246 -20.90 10.46 13.00
C ARG A 246 -20.21 11.72 13.50
N SER A 247 -19.35 11.62 14.52
CA SER A 247 -18.67 12.80 15.03
C SER A 247 -17.90 13.38 13.85
N THR A 248 -18.38 14.52 13.34
CA THR A 248 -17.87 15.18 12.14
C THR A 248 -16.52 15.86 12.40
N THR A 249 -15.80 15.46 13.44
CA THR A 249 -14.35 15.66 13.51
C THR A 249 -13.63 14.61 12.65
N VAL A 250 -14.28 14.15 11.57
CA VAL A 250 -13.67 13.26 10.59
C VAL A 250 -12.49 14.04 10.03
N ASP A 251 -11.31 13.58 10.44
CA ASP A 251 -9.96 13.94 10.05
C ASP A 251 -9.81 15.16 9.12
N SER A 252 -9.96 16.36 9.69
CA SER A 252 -9.43 17.58 9.06
C SER A 252 -7.96 17.42 8.67
N THR A 253 -7.21 16.55 9.37
CA THR A 253 -5.84 16.18 9.04
C THR A 253 -5.73 15.38 7.74
N ALA A 254 -6.63 14.42 7.47
CA ALA A 254 -6.58 13.65 6.23
C ALA A 254 -6.92 14.52 5.02
N GLU A 255 -7.91 15.41 5.17
CA GLU A 255 -8.24 16.41 4.14
C GLU A 255 -7.04 17.34 3.88
N GLN A 256 -6.38 17.85 4.93
CA GLN A 256 -5.17 18.68 4.80
C GLN A 256 -4.01 17.93 4.12
N ILE A 257 -3.80 16.66 4.44
CA ILE A 257 -2.78 15.84 3.76
C ILE A 257 -3.11 15.71 2.27
N GLY A 258 -4.38 15.48 1.92
CA GLY A 258 -4.84 15.44 0.53
C GLY A 258 -4.58 16.76 -0.20
N GLU A 259 -4.98 17.88 0.40
CA GLU A 259 -4.80 19.22 -0.17
C GLU A 259 -3.31 19.56 -0.38
N GLU A 260 -2.42 19.20 0.56
CA GLU A 260 -0.98 19.43 0.39
C GLU A 260 -0.36 18.53 -0.69
N ILE A 261 -0.84 17.30 -0.85
CA ILE A 261 -0.41 16.42 -1.95
C ILE A 261 -0.85 17.01 -3.30
N ASP A 262 -2.10 17.44 -3.43
CA ASP A 262 -2.62 18.04 -4.66
C ASP A 262 -1.86 19.32 -5.01
N ARG A 263 -1.60 20.16 -4.01
CA ARG A 263 -0.77 21.36 -4.16
C ARG A 263 0.65 21.00 -4.64
N LEU A 264 1.29 19.99 -4.07
CA LEU A 264 2.62 19.54 -4.49
C LEU A 264 2.61 19.02 -5.94
N ILE A 265 1.57 18.31 -6.35
CA ILE A 265 1.42 17.81 -7.74
C ILE A 265 1.24 18.99 -8.70
N GLN A 266 0.43 19.99 -8.35
CA GLN A 266 0.24 21.19 -9.17
C GLN A 266 1.53 22.01 -9.29
N LEU A 267 2.32 22.11 -8.23
CA LEU A 267 3.61 22.83 -8.23
C LEU A 267 4.70 22.09 -9.01
N TYR A 268 4.66 20.75 -9.01
CA TYR A 268 5.69 19.91 -9.63
C TYR A 268 5.07 18.77 -10.47
N PRO A 269 4.34 19.08 -11.56
CA PRO A 269 3.63 18.07 -12.36
C PRO A 269 4.58 17.01 -12.93
N GLN A 270 5.81 17.40 -13.30
CA GLN A 270 6.86 16.49 -13.75
C GLN A 270 7.34 15.50 -12.67
N ARG A 271 7.02 15.75 -11.39
CA ARG A 271 7.34 14.89 -10.24
C ARG A 271 6.12 14.16 -9.68
N GLU A 272 4.94 14.28 -10.28
CA GLU A 272 3.69 13.68 -9.79
C GLU A 272 3.85 12.19 -9.47
N MET A 273 4.44 11.44 -10.40
CA MET A 273 4.63 10.00 -10.24
C MET A 273 5.51 9.66 -9.04
N LEU A 274 6.58 10.46 -8.81
CA LEU A 274 7.48 10.29 -7.67
C LEU A 274 6.79 10.62 -6.34
N ILE A 275 6.03 11.72 -6.30
CA ILE A 275 5.27 12.16 -5.12
C ILE A 275 4.30 11.05 -4.69
N ARG A 276 3.46 10.58 -5.63
CA ARG A 276 2.51 9.49 -5.37
C ARG A 276 3.21 8.21 -4.95
N GLN A 277 4.30 7.85 -5.64
CA GLN A 277 5.07 6.66 -5.31
C GLN A 277 5.63 6.70 -3.89
N ALA A 278 6.17 7.84 -3.45
CA ALA A 278 6.69 8.01 -2.10
C ALA A 278 5.58 7.87 -1.05
N PHE A 279 4.42 8.50 -1.30
CA PHE A 279 3.30 8.46 -0.38
C PHE A 279 2.72 7.06 -0.20
N PHE A 280 2.45 6.34 -1.30
CA PHE A 280 1.92 4.97 -1.23
C PHE A 280 2.89 3.99 -0.59
N LYS A 281 4.20 4.09 -0.88
CA LYS A 281 5.19 3.25 -0.20
C LYS A 281 5.21 3.49 1.31
N THR A 282 5.07 4.74 1.72
CA THR A 282 5.00 5.12 3.13
C THR A 282 3.76 4.52 3.79
N ILE A 283 2.58 4.64 3.15
CA ILE A 283 1.34 4.04 3.66
C ILE A 283 1.46 2.52 3.75
N PHE A 284 1.92 1.85 2.69
CA PHE A 284 2.00 0.39 2.68
C PHE A 284 2.99 -0.15 3.71
N ALA A 285 4.10 0.56 3.95
CA ALA A 285 5.00 0.21 5.02
C ALA A 285 4.36 0.38 6.40
N LEU A 286 3.57 1.44 6.62
CA LEU A 286 2.83 1.65 7.88
C LEU A 286 1.66 0.67 8.07
N GLU A 287 1.05 0.18 7.00
CA GLU A 287 0.01 -0.87 7.04
C GLU A 287 0.59 -2.27 7.31
N ASP A 288 1.90 -2.47 7.18
CA ASP A 288 2.53 -3.76 7.45
C ASP A 288 2.74 -3.96 8.96
N GLU A 289 1.77 -4.62 9.60
CA GLU A 289 1.81 -5.02 11.01
C GLU A 289 3.02 -5.91 11.39
N THR A 290 3.82 -6.39 10.43
CA THR A 290 5.03 -7.16 10.73
C THR A 290 6.28 -6.34 10.96
N VAL A 291 6.26 -5.06 10.58
CA VAL A 291 7.41 -4.17 10.71
C VAL A 291 7.04 -3.09 11.72
N GLU A 292 7.53 -3.25 12.94
CA GLU A 292 7.39 -2.22 13.97
C GLU A 292 8.52 -1.19 13.79
N PHE A 293 8.17 -0.04 13.22
CA PHE A 293 9.07 1.11 13.19
C PHE A 293 9.00 1.84 14.52
N SER A 294 10.13 2.06 15.18
CA SER A 294 10.15 2.79 16.46
C SER A 294 9.92 4.28 16.23
N ASN A 295 10.32 4.78 15.06
CA ASN A 295 10.20 6.18 14.66
C ASN A 295 10.17 6.29 13.11
N LEU A 296 9.90 7.49 12.60
CA LEU A 296 9.86 7.75 11.16
C LEU A 296 11.23 7.59 10.47
N GLY A 297 12.34 7.77 11.19
CA GLY A 297 13.69 7.55 10.67
C GLY A 297 13.90 6.09 10.25
N ASP A 298 13.51 5.14 11.11
CA ASP A 298 13.60 3.71 10.81
C ASP A 298 12.78 3.34 9.56
N LEU A 299 11.60 3.94 9.41
CA LEU A 299 10.73 3.77 8.25
C LEU A 299 11.41 4.24 6.96
N PHE A 300 11.95 5.46 6.96
CA PHE A 300 12.58 6.02 5.78
C PHE A 300 13.93 5.36 5.46
N GLU A 301 14.65 4.86 6.46
CA GLU A 301 15.87 4.08 6.25
C GLU A 301 15.55 2.75 5.55
N ASP A 302 14.54 2.00 6.01
CA ASP A 302 14.11 0.78 5.34
C ASP A 302 13.61 1.05 3.91
N LEU A 303 12.78 2.08 3.71
CA LEU A 303 12.33 2.47 2.37
C LEU A 303 13.52 2.86 1.46
N ALA A 304 14.50 3.59 1.97
CA ALA A 304 15.69 3.96 1.22
C ALA A 304 16.54 2.73 0.85
N GLU A 305 16.71 1.77 1.76
CA GLU A 305 17.40 0.50 1.47
C GLU A 305 16.69 -0.29 0.37
N GLN A 306 15.36 -0.39 0.44
CA GLN A 306 14.55 -1.05 -0.58
C GLN A 306 14.73 -0.42 -1.96
N GLU A 307 14.71 0.91 -2.06
CA GLU A 307 14.89 1.62 -3.33
C GLU A 307 16.32 1.54 -3.86
N ASN A 308 17.32 1.63 -2.98
CA ASN A 308 18.72 1.42 -3.35
C ASN A 308 18.95 0.00 -3.89
N PHE A 309 18.32 -1.01 -3.28
CA PHE A 309 18.37 -2.38 -3.76
C PHE A 309 17.76 -2.50 -5.17
N LYS A 310 16.60 -1.90 -5.42
CA LYS A 310 15.96 -1.88 -6.75
C LYS A 310 16.84 -1.18 -7.79
N ARG A 311 17.41 -0.02 -7.46
CA ARG A 311 18.33 0.72 -8.35
C ARG A 311 19.53 -0.14 -8.74
N ARG A 312 20.17 -0.80 -7.76
CA ARG A 312 21.30 -1.72 -8.02
C ARG A 312 20.91 -2.88 -8.93
N ARG A 313 19.69 -3.42 -8.80
CA ARG A 313 19.19 -4.47 -9.70
C ARG A 313 19.01 -3.97 -11.13
N ARG A 314 18.39 -2.80 -11.33
CA ARG A 314 18.20 -2.20 -12.66
C ARG A 314 19.54 -1.91 -13.35
N SER A 315 20.51 -1.35 -12.63
CA SER A 315 21.85 -1.08 -13.17
C SER A 315 22.62 -2.36 -13.53
N ARG A 316 22.33 -3.49 -12.88
CA ARG A 316 22.93 -4.79 -13.25
C ARG A 316 22.27 -5.37 -14.50
N ALA A 317 20.96 -5.26 -14.64
CA ALA A 317 20.24 -5.71 -15.84
C ALA A 317 20.71 -4.97 -17.10
N GLN A 318 20.84 -3.64 -17.03
CA GLN A 318 21.32 -2.81 -18.15
C GLN A 318 22.76 -3.07 -18.59
N ARG A 319 23.58 -3.74 -17.77
CA ARG A 319 24.96 -4.10 -18.13
C ARG A 319 25.07 -5.45 -18.84
N LEU A 320 24.00 -6.22 -18.87
CA LEU A 320 23.96 -7.55 -19.49
C LEU A 320 23.32 -7.54 -20.90
N GLU A 321 22.70 -6.42 -21.28
CA GLU A 321 22.20 -6.16 -22.64
C GLU A 321 23.28 -5.57 -23.54
#